data_AF-A0A5E3XC56-F1
#
_entry.id   AF-A0A5E3XC56-F1
#
_cell.length_a   1.000
_cell.length_b   1.000
_cell.length_c   1.000
_cell.angle_alpha   90.00
_cell.angle_beta   90.00
_cell.angle_gamma   90.00
#
_symmetry.space_group_name_H-M   'P 1'
#
loop_
_entity.id
_entity.type
_entity.pdbx_description
1 polymer ?
#
loop_
_entity_poly.entity_id
_entity_poly.type
_entity_poly.pdbx_seq_one_letter_code
_entity_poly.pdbx_strand_id
1 'polypeptide(L)'
;MALPSLRLHYEPNLHRALFQDAGDLSVSHLNPELLASFIADPVGSTVSLRDLYRRRSRGEANEELQSHIRVLLHLLKFRLDNVPFEEDCARVLRVIEDYQVFPLLTEVLLNDDFFREDVDFVVHILEVVYRALSLGHHLDAPLNGHCMVLSSVFCESVLRGHSWFKDGLHVASGTSRYDASVLIHRALIPNILLLLSEELFSETQGLRQACLLGWITNPVLDDPKYNTPILSIAMLQHVLAGVDVYPSQVEQQEAFCASISQYIIPTFGGDLYLRQVAKMLRNEAILQDDILELMLPVTSLSIISHPMLLTNSTLSDVLIAMLDIYGQQAIKSVYHRERRVVFEFLDICTRLMPHAQNSASARSSITTITRDGRLFDVLSRALCIFVTDPLLMDGAAHGSKGYRQSSRRLVCHERASDTSQMSAKST
;
A
#
# COMPACT_ATOMS: atom_id res chain seq x y z
N MET A 1 9.92 -23.88 2.68
CA MET A 1 9.36 -23.03 3.75
C MET A 1 8.46 -22.04 3.05
N ALA A 2 7.15 -22.11 3.28
CA ALA A 2 6.27 -21.02 2.89
C ALA A 2 6.71 -19.80 3.70
N LEU A 3 6.82 -18.63 3.06
CA LEU A 3 7.04 -17.40 3.79
C LEU A 3 5.96 -17.27 4.86
N PRO A 4 6.25 -16.65 6.01
CA PRO A 4 5.18 -16.24 6.89
C PRO A 4 4.25 -15.40 6.02
N SER A 5 3.00 -15.86 5.84
CA SER A 5 1.97 -14.92 5.49
C SER A 5 2.15 -13.81 6.52
N LEU A 6 2.48 -12.60 6.08
CA LEU A 6 2.11 -11.41 6.82
C LEU A 6 0.57 -11.41 6.78
N ARG A 7 -0.02 -12.38 7.49
CA ARG A 7 -1.34 -12.28 8.06
C ARG A 7 -1.17 -11.04 8.88
N LEU A 8 -1.64 -9.93 8.33
CA LEU A 8 -2.08 -8.81 9.12
C LEU A 8 -3.11 -9.42 10.06
N HIS A 9 -2.64 -10.01 11.16
CA HIS A 9 -3.51 -10.22 12.29
C HIS A 9 -3.93 -8.81 12.63
N TYR A 10 -5.23 -8.54 12.54
CA TYR A 10 -5.80 -7.31 13.02
C TYR A 10 -5.44 -7.19 14.49
N GLU A 11 -4.28 -6.61 14.79
CA GLU A 11 -3.91 -6.32 16.15
C GLU A 11 -4.74 -5.11 16.57
N PRO A 12 -5.38 -5.12 17.75
CA PRO A 12 -5.96 -3.91 18.33
C PRO A 12 -4.97 -2.73 18.38
N ASN A 13 -3.67 -3.02 18.38
CA ASN A 13 -2.58 -2.05 18.26
C ASN A 13 -2.52 -1.35 16.89
N LEU A 14 -2.94 -2.01 15.80
CA LEU A 14 -3.05 -1.41 14.47
C LEU A 14 -4.17 -0.38 14.43
N HIS A 15 -5.33 -0.67 15.04
CA HIS A 15 -6.38 0.34 15.24
C HIS A 15 -5.85 1.53 16.04
N ARG A 16 -5.19 1.28 17.17
CA ARG A 16 -4.55 2.36 17.93
C ARG A 16 -3.55 3.13 17.10
N ALA A 17 -2.63 2.51 16.38
CA ALA A 17 -1.65 3.22 15.55
C ALA A 17 -2.29 4.05 14.43
N LEU A 18 -3.42 3.59 13.85
CA LEU A 18 -4.13 4.30 12.79
C LEU A 18 -4.98 5.47 13.31
N PHE A 19 -5.42 5.42 14.57
CA PHE A 19 -6.33 6.41 15.16
C PHE A 19 -5.75 7.16 16.39
N GLN A 20 -4.52 6.87 16.83
CA GLN A 20 -3.87 7.48 18.01
C GLN A 20 -3.61 8.98 17.81
N ASP A 21 -3.26 9.40 16.59
CA ASP A 21 -3.10 10.81 16.22
C ASP A 21 -4.39 11.44 15.68
N ALA A 22 -5.43 10.63 15.42
CA ALA A 22 -6.81 11.10 15.39
C ALA A 22 -7.32 11.22 16.84
N GLY A 23 -6.49 11.77 17.72
CA GLY A 23 -6.80 11.97 19.13
C GLY A 23 -8.10 12.72 19.20
N ASP A 24 -9.16 12.00 19.55
CA ASP A 24 -10.53 12.50 19.40
C ASP A 24 -10.68 13.34 18.12
N LEU A 25 -10.97 12.70 16.97
CA LEU A 25 -12.07 13.20 16.14
C LEU A 25 -13.34 13.15 17.01
N SER A 26 -13.34 13.95 18.08
CA SER A 26 -14.49 14.28 18.87
C SER A 26 -15.49 14.71 17.83
N VAL A 27 -16.64 14.07 17.87
CA VAL A 27 -17.81 14.60 17.18
C VAL A 27 -18.05 15.95 17.84
N SER A 28 -17.34 16.96 17.36
CA SER A 28 -17.38 18.31 17.85
C SER A 28 -18.77 18.78 17.46
N HIS A 29 -19.61 18.98 18.49
CA HIS A 29 -21.01 19.35 18.37
C HIS A 29 -21.93 18.23 17.83
N LEU A 30 -22.12 17.16 18.61
CA LEU A 30 -23.35 16.36 18.51
C LEU A 30 -24.55 17.25 18.90
N ASN A 31 -25.52 17.39 18.00
CA ASN A 31 -26.78 18.05 18.34
C ASN A 31 -27.65 17.07 19.15
N PRO A 32 -27.92 17.34 20.45
CA PRO A 32 -28.66 16.41 21.31
C PRO A 32 -30.12 16.25 20.89
N GLU A 33 -30.73 17.26 20.27
CA GLU A 33 -32.10 17.20 19.77
C GLU A 33 -32.19 16.28 18.56
N LEU A 34 -31.20 16.36 17.65
CA LEU A 34 -31.10 15.49 16.50
C LEU A 34 -30.79 14.04 16.90
N LEU A 35 -29.94 13.83 17.90
CA LEU A 35 -29.71 12.49 18.45
C LEU A 35 -31.00 11.90 19.04
N ALA A 36 -31.74 12.70 19.81
CA ALA A 36 -33.02 12.27 20.37
C ALA A 36 -34.04 11.93 19.28
N SER A 37 -34.08 12.68 18.17
CA SER A 37 -34.97 12.36 17.04
C SER A 37 -34.58 11.07 16.33
N PHE A 38 -33.28 10.81 16.14
CA PHE A 38 -32.79 9.53 15.59
C PHE A 38 -33.27 8.35 16.44
N ILE A 39 -33.12 8.45 17.76
CA ILE A 39 -33.54 7.39 18.69
C ILE A 39 -35.07 7.21 18.69
N ALA A 40 -35.83 8.29 18.59
CA ALA A 40 -37.29 8.25 18.63
C ALA A 40 -37.93 7.75 17.33
N ASP A 41 -37.36 8.09 16.17
CA ASP A 41 -37.86 7.70 14.84
C ASP A 41 -36.69 7.37 13.87
N PRO A 42 -36.15 6.13 13.93
CA PRO A 42 -35.06 5.70 13.05
C PRO A 42 -35.44 5.73 11.57
N VAL A 43 -36.68 5.35 11.24
CA VAL A 43 -37.17 5.27 9.85
C VAL A 43 -37.29 6.67 9.25
N GLY A 44 -37.96 7.60 9.95
CA GLY A 44 -38.08 8.99 9.51
C GLY A 44 -36.72 9.69 9.42
N SER A 45 -35.82 9.43 10.38
CA SER A 45 -34.46 9.98 10.36
C SER A 45 -33.63 9.46 9.17
N THR A 46 -33.82 8.19 8.79
CA THR A 46 -33.17 7.59 7.61
C THR A 46 -33.69 8.18 6.31
N VAL A 47 -35.01 8.38 6.20
CA VAL A 47 -35.62 9.04 5.04
C VAL A 47 -35.12 10.48 4.95
N SER A 48 -35.10 11.22 6.06
CA SER A 48 -34.56 12.58 6.12
C SER A 48 -33.10 12.65 5.66
N LEU A 49 -32.25 11.77 6.20
CA LEU A 49 -30.83 11.70 5.84
C LEU A 49 -30.63 11.43 4.34
N ARG A 50 -31.39 10.50 3.75
CA ARG A 50 -31.35 10.23 2.30
C ARG A 50 -31.85 11.41 1.48
N ASP A 51 -32.90 12.08 1.93
CA ASP A 51 -33.42 13.27 1.25
C ASP A 51 -32.42 14.43 1.28
N LEU A 52 -31.77 14.67 2.42
CA LEU A 52 -30.68 15.64 2.57
C LEU A 52 -29.52 15.31 1.63
N TYR A 53 -29.11 14.04 1.59
CA TYR A 53 -28.08 13.59 0.66
C TYR A 53 -28.50 13.88 -0.79
N ARG A 54 -29.71 13.51 -1.21
CA ARG A 54 -30.17 13.69 -2.60
C ARG A 54 -30.34 15.15 -3.03
N ARG A 55 -30.66 16.05 -2.10
CA ARG A 55 -30.88 17.48 -2.37
C ARG A 55 -29.63 18.34 -2.23
N ARG A 56 -28.51 17.77 -1.76
CA ARG A 56 -27.27 18.53 -1.52
C ARG A 56 -26.73 19.17 -2.80
N SER A 57 -26.11 20.34 -2.64
CA SER A 57 -25.17 20.88 -3.62
C SER A 57 -23.87 20.11 -3.53
N ARG A 58 -23.34 19.63 -4.67
CA ARG A 58 -22.10 18.84 -4.70
C ARG A 58 -20.90 19.71 -4.36
N GLY A 59 -19.98 19.20 -3.54
CA GLY A 59 -18.74 19.88 -3.19
C GLY A 59 -18.89 21.11 -2.28
N GLU A 60 -20.11 21.38 -1.79
CA GLU A 60 -20.38 22.42 -0.79
C GLU A 60 -20.62 21.76 0.57
N ALA A 61 -20.16 22.42 1.63
CA ALA A 61 -20.43 21.97 2.99
C ALA A 61 -21.94 22.02 3.28
N ASN A 62 -22.49 20.90 3.74
CA ASN A 62 -23.88 20.79 4.17
C ASN A 62 -23.89 20.37 5.65
N GLU A 63 -23.91 21.36 6.54
CA GLU A 63 -23.86 21.15 7.99
C GLU A 63 -24.99 20.27 8.52
N GLU A 64 -26.19 20.35 7.91
CA GLU A 64 -27.33 19.52 8.31
C GLU A 64 -27.08 18.05 7.98
N LEU A 65 -26.64 17.76 6.76
CA LEU A 65 -26.26 16.42 6.31
C LEU A 65 -25.10 15.86 7.15
N GLN A 66 -24.06 16.68 7.37
CA GLN A 66 -22.92 16.29 8.20
C GLN A 66 -23.35 16.00 9.65
N SER A 67 -24.25 16.80 10.23
CA SER A 67 -24.77 16.57 11.58
C SER A 67 -25.53 15.25 11.70
N HIS A 68 -26.32 14.88 10.68
CA HIS A 68 -27.00 13.57 10.64
C HIS A 68 -26.00 12.41 10.57
N ILE A 69 -24.94 12.55 9.76
CA ILE A 69 -23.90 11.52 9.64
C ILE A 69 -23.09 11.39 10.94
N ARG A 70 -22.76 12.52 11.59
CA ARG A 70 -22.11 12.55 12.91
C ARG A 70 -22.95 11.82 13.97
N VAL A 71 -24.27 12.00 13.96
CA VAL A 71 -25.20 11.24 14.82
C VAL A 71 -25.18 9.75 14.49
N LEU A 72 -25.25 9.38 13.21
CA LEU A 72 -25.18 7.97 12.79
C LEU A 72 -23.85 7.32 13.22
N LEU A 73 -22.73 8.01 13.02
CA LEU A 73 -21.41 7.57 13.44
C LEU A 73 -21.33 7.40 14.97
N HIS A 74 -21.94 8.32 15.73
CA HIS A 74 -22.03 8.20 17.19
C HIS A 74 -22.82 6.95 17.60
N LEU A 75 -23.94 6.65 16.94
CA LEU A 75 -24.73 5.44 17.19
C LEU A 75 -23.96 4.16 16.83
N LEU A 76 -23.12 4.20 15.81
CA LEU A 76 -22.25 3.09 15.39
C LEU A 76 -20.95 2.98 16.20
N LYS A 77 -20.66 3.93 17.10
CA LYS A 77 -19.44 3.91 17.91
C LYS A 77 -19.49 2.76 18.90
N PHE A 78 -18.45 1.93 18.92
CA PHE A 78 -18.17 0.99 19.99
C PHE A 78 -16.67 0.99 20.30
N ARG A 79 -16.30 0.53 21.51
CA ARG A 79 -14.90 0.48 21.95
C ARG A 79 -14.20 -0.63 21.18
N LEU A 80 -13.49 -0.25 20.12
CA LEU A 80 -12.68 -1.15 19.29
C LEU A 80 -11.35 -1.55 19.95
N ASP A 81 -11.04 -0.97 21.11
CA ASP A 81 -9.81 -1.26 21.87
C ASP A 81 -9.79 -2.66 22.49
N ASN A 82 -10.95 -3.35 22.52
CA ASN A 82 -11.15 -4.73 22.98
C ASN A 82 -12.03 -5.48 21.97
N VAL A 83 -11.97 -6.82 21.97
CA VAL A 83 -13.00 -7.64 21.28
C VAL A 83 -14.37 -7.12 21.73
N PRO A 84 -15.23 -6.64 20.82
CA PRO A 84 -16.52 -6.07 21.19
C PRO A 84 -17.33 -7.12 21.94
N PHE A 85 -17.96 -6.70 23.03
CA PHE A 85 -18.89 -7.56 23.75
C PHE A 85 -20.08 -7.89 22.84
N GLU A 86 -20.68 -9.07 23.02
CA GLU A 86 -21.87 -9.49 22.23
C GLU A 86 -23.00 -8.43 22.28
N GLU A 87 -23.16 -7.75 23.43
CA GLU A 87 -24.12 -6.66 23.61
C GLU A 87 -23.83 -5.44 22.72
N ASP A 88 -22.56 -5.09 22.53
CA ASP A 88 -22.14 -4.01 21.62
C ASP A 88 -22.40 -4.40 20.16
N CYS A 89 -22.06 -5.64 19.79
CA CYS A 89 -22.34 -6.16 18.45
C CYS A 89 -23.84 -6.16 18.14
N ALA A 90 -24.67 -6.62 19.08
CA ALA A 90 -26.13 -6.63 18.93
C ALA A 90 -26.72 -5.22 18.83
N ARG A 91 -26.20 -4.25 19.61
CA ARG A 91 -26.63 -2.85 19.55
C ARG A 91 -26.28 -2.22 18.20
N VAL A 92 -25.05 -2.39 17.73
CA VAL A 92 -24.59 -1.84 16.43
C VAL A 92 -25.36 -2.50 15.28
N LEU A 93 -25.62 -3.81 15.38
CA LEU A 93 -26.44 -4.52 14.40
C LEU A 93 -27.83 -3.90 14.26
N ARG A 94 -28.52 -3.65 15.38
CA ARG A 94 -29.81 -2.95 15.36
C ARG A 94 -29.71 -1.58 14.70
N VAL A 95 -28.66 -0.82 14.98
CA VAL A 95 -28.45 0.48 14.30
C VAL A 95 -28.26 0.29 12.79
N ILE A 96 -27.55 -0.74 12.34
CA ILE A 96 -27.38 -1.01 10.90
C ILE A 96 -28.73 -1.33 10.23
N GLU A 97 -29.56 -2.13 10.90
CA GLU A 97 -30.87 -2.56 10.41
C GLU A 97 -31.90 -1.42 10.44
N ASP A 98 -32.09 -0.79 11.61
CA ASP A 98 -33.09 0.25 11.86
C ASP A 98 -32.85 1.48 10.98
N TYR A 99 -31.58 1.82 10.73
CA TYR A 99 -31.21 3.00 9.94
C TYR A 99 -30.84 2.66 8.49
N GLN A 100 -31.04 1.40 8.06
CA GLN A 100 -30.69 0.91 6.72
C GLN A 100 -29.31 1.40 6.24
N VAL A 101 -28.29 1.20 7.09
CA VAL A 101 -26.95 1.76 6.89
C VAL A 101 -26.32 1.19 5.62
N PHE A 102 -26.44 -0.11 5.36
CA PHE A 102 -25.87 -0.73 4.15
C PHE A 102 -26.44 -0.13 2.84
N PRO A 103 -27.77 -0.05 2.62
CA PRO A 103 -28.28 0.60 1.43
C PRO A 103 -27.88 2.07 1.30
N LEU A 104 -27.80 2.82 2.42
CA LEU A 104 -27.33 4.21 2.40
C LEU A 104 -25.87 4.30 1.92
N LEU A 105 -24.97 3.52 2.54
CA LEU A 105 -23.56 3.50 2.17
C LEU A 105 -23.36 3.11 0.71
N THR A 106 -24.10 2.11 0.22
CA THR A 106 -24.06 1.70 -1.18
C THR A 106 -24.52 2.83 -2.11
N GLU A 107 -25.61 3.54 -1.79
CA GLU A 107 -26.08 4.71 -2.56
C GLU A 107 -25.03 5.83 -2.59
N VAL A 108 -24.34 6.06 -1.47
CA VAL A 108 -23.32 7.11 -1.37
C VAL A 108 -22.05 6.75 -2.14
N LEU A 109 -21.50 5.56 -1.92
CA LEU A 109 -20.23 5.11 -2.50
C LEU A 109 -20.30 4.86 -4.01
N LEU A 110 -21.47 4.47 -4.54
CA LEU A 110 -21.67 4.30 -5.99
C LEU A 110 -21.79 5.62 -6.76
N ASN A 111 -21.75 6.77 -6.07
CA ASN A 111 -21.71 8.06 -6.73
C ASN A 111 -20.31 8.34 -7.30
N ASP A 112 -20.23 8.61 -8.60
CA ASP A 112 -18.95 8.81 -9.32
C ASP A 112 -18.14 10.01 -8.79
N ASP A 113 -18.81 10.99 -8.19
CA ASP A 113 -18.19 12.19 -7.63
C ASP A 113 -17.96 12.10 -6.12
N PHE A 114 -18.08 10.92 -5.48
CA PHE A 114 -17.98 10.78 -4.02
C PHE A 114 -16.73 11.47 -3.43
N PHE A 115 -15.54 11.23 -3.98
CA PHE A 115 -14.30 11.86 -3.49
C PHE A 115 -14.16 13.36 -3.80
N ARG A 116 -15.07 13.93 -4.60
CA ARG A 116 -15.14 15.38 -4.89
C ARG A 116 -16.09 16.12 -3.97
N GLU A 117 -16.81 15.40 -3.11
CA GLU A 117 -17.63 16.01 -2.08
C GLU A 117 -16.77 16.73 -1.03
N ASP A 118 -17.45 17.42 -0.12
CA ASP A 118 -16.84 17.99 1.06
C ASP A 118 -16.00 16.95 1.84
N VAL A 119 -14.80 17.36 2.26
CA VAL A 119 -13.81 16.45 2.87
C VAL A 119 -14.34 15.81 4.14
N ASP A 120 -15.01 16.59 5.00
CA ASP A 120 -15.53 16.07 6.26
C ASP A 120 -16.64 15.06 5.97
N PHE A 121 -17.51 15.33 4.99
CA PHE A 121 -18.50 14.35 4.54
C PHE A 121 -17.85 13.03 4.09
N VAL A 122 -16.83 13.09 3.23
CA VAL A 122 -16.14 11.88 2.72
C VAL A 122 -15.49 11.11 3.86
N VAL A 123 -14.77 11.79 4.75
CA VAL A 123 -14.09 11.18 5.90
C VAL A 123 -15.11 10.49 6.81
N HIS A 124 -16.19 11.16 7.21
CA HIS A 124 -17.20 10.54 8.06
C HIS A 124 -17.88 9.34 7.40
N ILE A 125 -18.16 9.37 6.09
CA ILE A 125 -18.71 8.21 5.38
C ILE A 125 -17.73 7.04 5.41
N LEU A 126 -16.44 7.28 5.15
CA LEU A 126 -15.41 6.23 5.21
C LEU A 126 -15.27 5.65 6.63
N GLU A 127 -15.49 6.45 7.67
CA GLU A 127 -15.55 5.96 9.05
C GLU A 127 -16.80 5.10 9.31
N VAL A 128 -17.97 5.50 8.81
CA VAL A 128 -19.18 4.69 8.89
C VAL A 128 -18.99 3.35 8.17
N VAL A 129 -18.35 3.34 6.99
CA VAL A 129 -17.99 2.10 6.26
C VAL A 129 -17.10 1.22 7.12
N TYR A 130 -16.05 1.77 7.71
CA TYR A 130 -15.13 1.03 8.56
C TYR A 130 -15.86 0.38 9.75
N ARG A 131 -16.73 1.14 10.43
CA ARG A 131 -17.52 0.63 11.55
C ARG A 131 -18.46 -0.49 11.11
N ALA A 132 -19.16 -0.32 9.99
CA ALA A 132 -20.06 -1.33 9.44
C ALA A 132 -19.33 -2.62 9.05
N LEU A 133 -18.19 -2.52 8.36
CA LEU A 133 -17.39 -3.67 7.97
C LEU A 133 -16.74 -4.37 9.18
N SER A 134 -16.30 -3.60 10.18
CA SER A 134 -15.66 -4.16 11.39
C SER A 134 -16.61 -5.05 12.19
N LEU A 135 -17.93 -4.79 12.09
CA LEU A 135 -18.94 -5.64 12.71
C LEU A 135 -19.07 -7.00 12.01
N GLY A 136 -18.84 -7.06 10.70
CA GLY A 136 -18.90 -8.30 9.92
C GLY A 136 -17.91 -9.37 10.38
N HIS A 137 -16.84 -8.99 11.08
CA HIS A 137 -15.90 -9.92 11.69
C HIS A 137 -16.50 -10.68 12.90
N HIS A 138 -17.50 -10.10 13.56
CA HIS A 138 -18.03 -10.59 14.84
C HIS A 138 -19.42 -11.23 14.74
N LEU A 139 -20.00 -11.35 13.54
CA LEU A 139 -21.40 -11.75 13.34
C LEU A 139 -21.57 -12.98 12.42
N ASP A 140 -22.74 -13.61 12.54
CA ASP A 140 -23.14 -14.80 11.79
C ASP A 140 -23.47 -14.55 10.29
N ALA A 141 -23.61 -15.65 9.55
CA ALA A 141 -23.66 -15.76 8.09
C ALA A 141 -24.58 -14.81 7.26
N PRO A 142 -25.78 -14.34 7.68
CA PRO A 142 -26.59 -13.49 6.81
C PRO A 142 -26.04 -12.07 6.63
N LEU A 143 -25.28 -11.55 7.60
CA LEU A 143 -24.64 -10.22 7.47
C LEU A 143 -23.40 -10.24 6.60
N ASN A 144 -22.75 -11.40 6.45
CA ASN A 144 -21.59 -11.56 5.58
C ASN A 144 -21.95 -11.18 4.13
N GLY A 145 -23.14 -11.52 3.65
CA GLY A 145 -23.59 -11.12 2.31
C GLY A 145 -23.62 -9.60 2.11
N HIS A 146 -24.16 -8.86 3.07
CA HIS A 146 -24.22 -7.39 3.00
C HIS A 146 -22.83 -6.75 3.14
N CYS A 147 -21.98 -7.31 4.01
CA CYS A 147 -20.60 -6.85 4.17
C CYS A 147 -19.78 -7.07 2.90
N MET A 148 -19.94 -8.21 2.21
CA MET A 148 -19.26 -8.50 0.94
C MET A 148 -19.72 -7.57 -0.20
N VAL A 149 -21.01 -7.22 -0.23
CA VAL A 149 -21.52 -6.22 -1.18
C VAL A 149 -20.90 -4.85 -0.86
N LEU A 150 -20.92 -4.43 0.41
CA LEU A 150 -20.35 -3.15 0.83
C LEU A 150 -18.84 -3.09 0.54
N SER A 151 -18.08 -4.15 0.82
CA SER A 151 -16.63 -4.19 0.56
C SER A 151 -16.33 -4.07 -0.94
N SER A 152 -17.12 -4.74 -1.79
CA SER A 152 -16.99 -4.65 -3.24
C SER A 152 -17.32 -3.24 -3.75
N VAL A 153 -18.40 -2.64 -3.25
CA VAL A 153 -18.81 -1.27 -3.59
C VAL A 153 -17.78 -0.24 -3.12
N PHE A 154 -17.20 -0.43 -1.93
CA PHE A 154 -16.10 0.39 -1.43
C PHE A 154 -14.89 0.33 -2.38
N CYS A 155 -14.46 -0.87 -2.76
CA CYS A 155 -13.34 -1.04 -3.69
C CYS A 155 -13.66 -0.40 -5.06
N GLU A 156 -14.86 -0.59 -5.58
CA GLU A 156 -15.31 0.04 -6.82
C GLU A 156 -15.29 1.57 -6.74
N SER A 157 -15.78 2.14 -5.63
CA SER A 157 -15.76 3.58 -5.38
C SER A 157 -14.33 4.12 -5.44
N VAL A 158 -13.40 3.49 -4.71
CA VAL A 158 -11.96 3.85 -4.71
C VAL A 158 -11.39 3.82 -6.13
N LEU A 159 -11.73 2.81 -6.93
CA LEU A 159 -11.27 2.70 -8.32
C LEU A 159 -11.86 3.78 -9.23
N ARG A 160 -13.14 4.12 -9.09
CA ARG A 160 -13.75 5.25 -9.82
C ARG A 160 -13.12 6.58 -9.43
N GLY A 161 -12.69 6.70 -8.17
CA GLY A 161 -11.92 7.83 -7.64
C GLY A 161 -10.50 7.98 -8.21
N HIS A 162 -10.02 7.07 -9.06
CA HIS A 162 -8.65 7.08 -9.61
C HIS A 162 -8.22 8.45 -10.17
N SER A 163 -9.08 9.11 -10.95
CA SER A 163 -8.78 10.42 -11.53
C SER A 163 -8.54 11.49 -10.45
N TRP A 164 -9.35 11.48 -9.39
CA TRP A 164 -9.23 12.41 -8.28
C TRP A 164 -7.92 12.22 -7.51
N PHE A 165 -7.55 10.97 -7.23
CA PHE A 165 -6.28 10.66 -6.57
C PHE A 165 -5.07 11.02 -7.43
N LYS A 166 -5.12 10.74 -8.73
CA LYS A 166 -4.05 11.07 -9.68
C LYS A 166 -3.85 12.59 -9.79
N ASP A 167 -4.93 13.35 -9.90
CA ASP A 167 -4.86 14.81 -9.90
C ASP A 167 -4.24 15.33 -8.59
N GLY A 168 -4.58 14.71 -7.46
CA GLY A 168 -4.06 15.04 -6.14
C GLY A 168 -2.54 14.93 -6.01
N LEU A 169 -1.90 14.05 -6.78
CA LEU A 169 -0.44 13.85 -6.76
C LEU A 169 0.38 15.03 -7.26
N HIS A 170 -0.21 15.86 -8.13
CA HIS A 170 0.46 17.02 -8.70
C HIS A 170 0.20 18.30 -7.90
N VAL A 171 -0.59 18.20 -6.83
CA VAL A 171 -0.93 19.31 -5.97
C VAL A 171 0.22 19.59 -5.01
N ALA A 172 0.66 20.84 -4.95
CA ALA A 172 1.70 21.27 -4.03
C ALA A 172 1.27 21.07 -2.57
N SER A 173 2.23 20.64 -1.74
CA SER A 173 2.04 20.54 -0.29
C SER A 173 1.64 21.89 0.31
N GLY A 174 0.73 21.87 1.30
CA GLY A 174 0.22 23.07 1.97
C GLY A 174 -0.94 23.78 1.24
N THR A 175 -1.50 23.14 0.22
CA THR A 175 -2.76 23.59 -0.40
C THR A 175 -3.94 22.82 0.19
N SER A 176 -5.13 23.43 0.19
CA SER A 176 -6.36 22.80 0.70
C SER A 176 -6.65 21.44 0.05
N ARG A 177 -6.38 21.28 -1.25
CA ARG A 177 -6.58 20.02 -1.97
C ARG A 177 -5.57 18.94 -1.57
N TYR A 178 -4.34 19.32 -1.22
CA TYR A 178 -3.37 18.37 -0.69
C TYR A 178 -3.80 17.89 0.70
N ASP A 179 -4.20 18.81 1.58
CA ASP A 179 -4.64 18.49 2.94
C ASP A 179 -5.89 17.61 2.94
N ALA A 180 -6.85 17.90 2.06
CA ALA A 180 -8.01 17.07 1.75
C ALA A 180 -7.61 15.64 1.34
N SER A 181 -6.65 15.51 0.42
CA SER A 181 -6.12 14.23 -0.02
C SER A 181 -5.49 13.45 1.12
N VAL A 182 -4.71 14.10 1.98
CA VAL A 182 -4.10 13.47 3.16
C VAL A 182 -5.18 12.92 4.10
N LEU A 183 -6.21 13.71 4.42
CA LEU A 183 -7.29 13.28 5.32
C LEU A 183 -8.10 12.12 4.75
N ILE A 184 -8.46 12.18 3.47
CA ILE A 184 -9.20 11.11 2.81
C ILE A 184 -8.37 9.81 2.77
N HIS A 185 -7.08 9.88 2.43
CA HIS A 185 -6.21 8.70 2.45
C HIS A 185 -6.06 8.12 3.86
N ARG A 186 -6.00 8.95 4.90
CA ARG A 186 -5.98 8.48 6.29
C ARG A 186 -7.26 7.72 6.65
N ALA A 187 -8.42 8.16 6.17
CA ALA A 187 -9.69 7.47 6.39
C ALA A 187 -9.84 6.19 5.52
N LEU A 188 -9.18 6.12 4.36
CA LEU A 188 -9.18 4.93 3.49
C LEU A 188 -8.33 3.79 4.05
N ILE A 189 -7.19 4.10 4.67
CA ILE A 189 -6.23 3.10 5.16
C ILE A 189 -6.89 2.04 6.07
N PRO A 190 -7.64 2.40 7.13
CA PRO A 190 -8.26 1.42 8.03
C PRO A 190 -9.23 0.49 7.33
N ASN A 191 -9.98 0.99 6.34
CA ASN A 191 -10.91 0.20 5.54
C ASN A 191 -10.14 -0.84 4.72
N ILE A 192 -9.08 -0.43 4.01
CA ILE A 192 -8.26 -1.37 3.23
C ILE A 192 -7.61 -2.42 4.14
N LEU A 193 -7.07 -1.99 5.29
CA LEU A 193 -6.43 -2.89 6.24
C LEU A 193 -7.38 -3.95 6.79
N LEU A 194 -8.60 -3.55 7.15
CA LEU A 194 -9.63 -4.46 7.59
C LEU A 194 -9.97 -5.49 6.50
N LEU A 195 -10.06 -5.08 5.25
CA LEU A 195 -10.31 -6.00 4.13
C LEU A 195 -9.13 -6.95 3.88
N LEU A 196 -7.89 -6.53 4.18
CA LEU A 196 -6.69 -7.35 4.05
C LEU A 196 -6.47 -8.30 5.22
N SER A 197 -6.90 -7.94 6.44
CA SER A 197 -6.68 -8.76 7.64
C SER A 197 -7.64 -9.93 7.73
N GLU A 198 -8.84 -9.79 7.15
CA GLU A 198 -9.91 -10.77 7.28
C GLU A 198 -9.98 -11.72 6.10
N GLU A 199 -9.88 -13.02 6.37
CA GLU A 199 -9.98 -14.07 5.34
C GLU A 199 -11.30 -13.95 4.55
N LEU A 200 -12.41 -13.56 5.22
CA LEU A 200 -13.71 -13.31 4.59
C LEU A 200 -13.63 -12.29 3.45
N PHE A 201 -12.85 -11.22 3.62
CA PHE A 201 -12.78 -10.11 2.68
C PHE A 201 -11.64 -10.25 1.66
N SER A 202 -10.73 -11.20 1.85
CA SER A 202 -9.55 -11.39 1.02
C SER A 202 -9.85 -11.63 -0.47
N GLU A 203 -11.05 -12.13 -0.79
CA GLU A 203 -11.52 -12.36 -2.17
C GLU A 203 -12.41 -11.23 -2.71
N THR A 204 -12.51 -10.10 -2.00
CA THR A 204 -13.35 -8.96 -2.42
C THR A 204 -12.94 -8.48 -3.82
N GLN A 205 -13.92 -8.37 -4.71
CA GLN A 205 -13.70 -7.91 -6.07
C GLN A 205 -13.15 -6.47 -6.06
N GLY A 206 -12.05 -6.25 -6.77
CA GLY A 206 -11.42 -4.93 -6.89
C GLY A 206 -10.46 -4.56 -5.76
N LEU A 207 -10.37 -5.36 -4.68
CA LEU A 207 -9.50 -5.06 -3.53
C LEU A 207 -8.03 -4.92 -3.91
N ARG A 208 -7.52 -5.79 -4.80
CA ARG A 208 -6.15 -5.69 -5.32
C ARG A 208 -5.89 -4.36 -6.02
N GLN A 209 -6.77 -3.98 -6.94
CA GLN A 209 -6.62 -2.74 -7.69
C GLN A 209 -6.75 -1.53 -6.76
N ALA A 210 -7.63 -1.60 -5.75
CA ALA A 210 -7.80 -0.56 -4.74
C ALA A 210 -6.56 -0.44 -3.84
N CYS A 211 -5.95 -1.56 -3.43
CA CYS A 211 -4.68 -1.58 -2.69
C CYS A 211 -3.55 -1.00 -3.52
N LEU A 212 -3.45 -1.34 -4.81
CA LEU A 212 -2.43 -0.79 -5.69
C LEU A 212 -2.61 0.72 -5.87
N LEU A 213 -3.86 1.16 -6.10
CA LEU A 213 -4.18 2.58 -6.23
C LEU A 213 -3.85 3.32 -4.93
N GLY A 214 -4.30 2.82 -3.79
CA GLY A 214 -3.99 3.35 -2.48
C GLY A 214 -2.48 3.39 -2.21
N TRP A 215 -1.73 2.36 -2.58
CA TRP A 215 -0.28 2.36 -2.45
C TRP A 215 0.39 3.45 -3.29
N ILE A 216 0.05 3.51 -4.59
CA ILE A 216 0.76 4.39 -5.53
C ILE A 216 0.39 5.87 -5.34
N THR A 217 -0.86 6.18 -4.96
CA THR A 217 -1.35 7.57 -4.87
C THR A 217 -1.28 8.18 -3.48
N ASN A 218 -1.01 7.40 -2.43
CA ASN A 218 -1.11 7.91 -1.07
C ASN A 218 0.10 8.78 -0.68
N PRO A 219 -0.12 10.06 -0.34
CA PRO A 219 0.96 10.99 -0.02
C PRO A 219 1.58 10.74 1.36
N VAL A 220 0.89 10.03 2.27
CA VAL A 220 1.28 9.83 3.67
C VAL A 220 1.52 8.38 4.06
N LEU A 221 1.38 7.43 3.12
CA LEU A 221 1.69 6.03 3.33
C LEU A 221 3.14 5.82 3.80
N ASP A 222 3.36 5.06 4.87
CA ASP A 222 4.69 4.82 5.47
C ASP A 222 5.47 6.10 5.85
N ASP A 223 4.78 7.22 6.09
CA ASP A 223 5.47 8.42 6.59
C ASP A 223 6.05 8.13 7.99
N PRO A 224 7.39 8.26 8.15
CA PRO A 224 8.09 7.90 9.38
C PRO A 224 7.61 8.70 10.60
N LYS A 225 6.94 9.85 10.39
CA LYS A 225 6.33 10.61 11.50
C LYS A 225 5.19 9.87 12.19
N TYR A 226 4.51 8.95 11.49
CA TYR A 226 3.30 8.30 12.00
C TYR A 226 3.51 6.84 12.42
N ASN A 227 4.77 6.38 12.54
CA ASN A 227 5.15 5.03 13.02
C ASN A 227 4.19 3.91 12.55
N THR A 228 3.77 3.96 11.29
CA THR A 228 2.86 2.95 10.77
C THR A 228 3.66 1.67 10.48
N PRO A 229 3.15 0.47 10.86
CA PRO A 229 3.69 -0.76 10.32
C PRO A 229 3.64 -0.68 8.78
N ILE A 230 4.55 -1.35 8.07
CA ILE A 230 4.74 -1.12 6.63
C ILE A 230 3.51 -1.55 5.86
N LEU A 231 2.61 -0.60 5.71
CA LEU A 231 1.32 -0.76 5.08
C LEU A 231 1.51 -0.96 3.59
N SER A 232 2.54 -0.31 3.01
CA SER A 232 2.95 -0.60 1.65
C SER A 232 3.26 -2.06 1.42
N ILE A 233 3.88 -2.76 2.38
CA ILE A 233 4.24 -4.17 2.18
C ILE A 233 3.01 -5.03 2.20
N ALA A 234 2.09 -4.83 3.14
CA ALA A 234 0.86 -5.60 3.17
C ALA A 234 0.03 -5.38 1.90
N MET A 235 -0.10 -4.13 1.45
CA MET A 235 -0.77 -3.79 0.19
C MET A 235 -0.05 -4.43 -1.01
N LEU A 236 1.27 -4.29 -1.11
CA LEU A 236 2.06 -4.85 -2.21
C LEU A 236 2.03 -6.37 -2.21
N GLN A 237 2.12 -7.03 -1.06
CA GLN A 237 2.01 -8.48 -0.99
C GLN A 237 0.65 -8.95 -1.47
N HIS A 238 -0.45 -8.30 -1.07
CA HIS A 238 -1.77 -8.66 -1.57
C HIS A 238 -1.93 -8.40 -3.09
N VAL A 239 -1.39 -7.28 -3.58
CA VAL A 239 -1.41 -6.92 -5.01
C VAL A 239 -0.62 -7.92 -5.84
N LEU A 240 0.57 -8.28 -5.38
CA LEU A 240 1.58 -8.99 -6.15
C LEU A 240 1.53 -10.51 -5.94
N ALA A 241 1.04 -10.99 -4.80
CA ALA A 241 0.93 -12.43 -4.52
C ALA A 241 -0.32 -13.08 -5.11
N GLY A 242 -1.33 -12.29 -5.46
CA GLY A 242 -2.54 -12.86 -6.04
C GLY A 242 -3.30 -13.79 -5.07
N VAL A 243 -4.01 -14.79 -5.62
CA VAL A 243 -4.60 -15.92 -4.84
C VAL A 243 -3.57 -17.06 -4.75
N ASP A 244 -2.40 -16.86 -5.34
CA ASP A 244 -1.48 -17.94 -5.68
C ASP A 244 -0.52 -18.19 -4.52
N VAL A 245 -0.42 -19.47 -4.13
CA VAL A 245 0.59 -19.92 -3.19
C VAL A 245 1.87 -20.17 -3.98
N TYR A 246 2.84 -19.25 -3.90
CA TYR A 246 4.14 -19.46 -4.53
C TYR A 246 4.93 -20.53 -3.75
N PRO A 247 5.39 -21.61 -4.41
CA PRO A 247 6.15 -22.68 -3.76
C PRO A 247 7.58 -22.24 -3.37
N SER A 248 8.07 -21.10 -3.89
CA SER A 248 9.36 -20.53 -3.51
C SER A 248 9.39 -18.99 -3.51
N GLN A 249 10.31 -18.41 -2.72
CA GLN A 249 10.55 -16.96 -2.68
C GLN A 249 11.02 -16.38 -4.03
N VAL A 250 11.73 -17.19 -4.83
CA VAL A 250 12.21 -16.77 -6.17
C VAL A 250 11.03 -16.60 -7.12
N GLU A 251 10.10 -17.56 -7.15
CA GLU A 251 8.91 -17.46 -8.01
C GLU A 251 8.02 -16.29 -7.63
N GLN A 252 7.92 -16.00 -6.32
CA GLN A 252 7.23 -14.81 -5.85
C GLN A 252 7.91 -13.52 -6.32
N GLN A 253 9.23 -13.43 -6.24
CA GLN A 253 9.99 -12.26 -6.73
C GLN A 253 9.79 -12.05 -8.24
N GLU A 254 9.79 -13.13 -9.02
CA GLU A 254 9.53 -13.10 -10.47
C GLU A 254 8.09 -12.63 -10.77
N ALA A 255 7.09 -13.16 -10.07
CA ALA A 255 5.71 -12.73 -10.20
C ALA A 255 5.52 -11.26 -9.85
N PHE A 256 6.14 -10.82 -8.74
CA PHE A 256 6.10 -9.43 -8.29
C PHE A 256 6.68 -8.48 -9.35
N CYS A 257 7.83 -8.85 -9.93
CA CYS A 257 8.44 -8.09 -11.01
C CYS A 257 7.55 -8.05 -12.26
N ALA A 258 6.93 -9.17 -12.64
CA ALA A 258 6.00 -9.22 -13.76
C ALA A 258 4.79 -8.30 -13.56
N SER A 259 4.20 -8.25 -12.36
CA SER A 259 3.09 -7.35 -12.06
C SER A 259 3.48 -5.87 -12.16
N ILE A 260 4.70 -5.52 -11.72
CA ILE A 260 5.23 -4.16 -11.87
C ILE A 260 5.35 -3.79 -13.36
N SER A 261 5.88 -4.70 -14.19
CA SER A 261 6.03 -4.51 -15.63
C SER A 261 4.70 -4.35 -16.36
N GLN A 262 3.73 -5.18 -16.02
CA GLN A 262 2.49 -5.32 -16.78
C GLN A 262 1.43 -4.29 -16.38
N TYR A 263 1.41 -3.86 -15.12
CA TYR A 263 0.31 -3.05 -14.58
C TYR A 263 0.79 -1.72 -13.97
N ILE A 264 1.83 -1.73 -13.15
CA ILE A 264 2.18 -0.54 -12.35
C ILE A 264 2.84 0.54 -13.21
N ILE A 265 3.93 0.20 -13.89
CA ILE A 265 4.68 1.17 -14.71
C ILE A 265 3.83 1.68 -15.88
N PRO A 266 3.10 0.84 -16.64
CA PRO A 266 2.29 1.33 -17.76
C PRO A 266 1.15 2.27 -17.33
N THR A 267 0.51 2.02 -16.18
CA THR A 267 -0.65 2.80 -15.73
C THR A 267 -0.26 4.08 -14.99
N PHE A 268 0.75 4.03 -14.12
CA PHE A 268 1.10 5.13 -13.22
C PHE A 268 2.42 5.83 -13.57
N GLY A 269 3.26 5.17 -14.38
CA GLY A 269 4.57 5.69 -14.77
C GLY A 269 5.67 5.37 -13.75
N GLY A 270 6.91 5.35 -14.25
CA GLY A 270 8.08 4.99 -13.45
C GLY A 270 8.44 6.00 -12.35
N ASP A 271 8.11 7.27 -12.53
CA ASP A 271 8.40 8.33 -11.55
C ASP A 271 7.66 8.11 -10.22
N LEU A 272 6.33 7.95 -10.28
CA LEU A 272 5.51 7.69 -9.09
C LEU A 272 5.90 6.37 -8.42
N TYR A 273 6.16 5.33 -9.21
CA TYR A 273 6.65 4.05 -8.72
C TYR A 273 7.93 4.21 -7.90
N LEU A 274 8.94 4.89 -8.44
CA LEU A 274 10.22 5.10 -7.75
C LEU A 274 10.08 5.97 -6.49
N ARG A 275 9.18 6.98 -6.49
CA ARG A 275 8.91 7.78 -5.27
C ARG A 275 8.37 6.91 -4.15
N GLN A 276 7.39 6.05 -4.45
CA GLN A 276 6.79 5.19 -3.42
C GLN A 276 7.75 4.11 -2.94
N VAL A 277 8.55 3.54 -3.84
CA VAL A 277 9.65 2.63 -3.46
C VAL A 277 10.63 3.33 -2.52
N ALA A 278 11.10 4.54 -2.86
CA ALA A 278 12.01 5.30 -2.02
C ALA A 278 11.39 5.61 -0.65
N LYS A 279 10.09 5.89 -0.60
CA LYS A 279 9.37 6.16 0.64
C LYS A 279 9.29 4.92 1.54
N MET A 280 8.89 3.79 0.98
CA MET A 280 8.83 2.50 1.68
C MET A 280 10.21 2.08 2.22
N LEU A 281 11.29 2.27 1.45
CA LEU A 281 12.65 1.97 1.90
C LEU A 281 13.15 2.88 3.04
N ARG A 282 12.54 4.06 3.25
CA ARG A 282 12.88 4.95 4.36
C ARG A 282 12.10 4.64 5.65
N ASN A 283 11.14 3.72 5.62
CA ASN A 283 10.42 3.31 6.81
C ASN A 283 11.31 2.40 7.68
N GLU A 284 11.45 2.70 8.98
CA GLU A 284 12.33 1.96 9.90
C GLU A 284 11.97 0.47 10.05
N ALA A 285 10.71 0.11 9.86
CA ALA A 285 10.29 -1.29 9.92
C ALA A 285 10.90 -2.12 8.78
N ILE A 286 11.50 -1.50 7.74
CA ILE A 286 12.13 -2.21 6.62
C ILE A 286 13.34 -3.04 7.09
N LEU A 287 13.87 -2.70 8.26
CA LEU A 287 15.04 -3.32 8.88
C LEU A 287 14.73 -4.70 9.50
N GLN A 288 13.47 -5.15 9.50
CA GLN A 288 13.09 -6.52 9.86
C GLN A 288 13.56 -7.51 8.78
N ASP A 289 14.11 -8.67 9.18
CA ASP A 289 14.77 -9.62 8.26
C ASP A 289 13.86 -10.07 7.11
N ASP A 290 12.70 -10.62 7.42
CA ASP A 290 11.78 -11.18 6.43
C ASP A 290 11.34 -10.14 5.39
N ILE A 291 11.21 -8.88 5.83
CA ILE A 291 10.82 -7.75 5.01
C ILE A 291 11.98 -7.30 4.11
N LEU A 292 13.17 -7.15 4.69
CA LEU A 292 14.37 -6.73 3.98
C LEU A 292 14.73 -7.74 2.88
N GLU A 293 14.62 -9.04 3.18
CA GLU A 293 14.89 -10.14 2.25
C GLU A 293 13.89 -10.22 1.10
N LEU A 294 12.66 -9.74 1.28
CA LEU A 294 11.66 -9.69 0.22
C LEU A 294 11.81 -8.41 -0.62
N MET A 295 11.85 -7.25 0.02
CA MET A 295 11.66 -5.96 -0.66
C MET A 295 12.88 -5.46 -1.42
N LEU A 296 14.10 -5.69 -0.91
CA LEU A 296 15.30 -5.25 -1.61
C LEU A 296 15.52 -5.98 -2.94
N PRO A 297 15.42 -7.33 -3.01
CA PRO A 297 15.54 -8.03 -4.29
C PRO A 297 14.43 -7.65 -5.28
N VAL A 298 13.18 -7.51 -4.83
CA VAL A 298 12.06 -7.07 -5.69
C VAL A 298 12.33 -5.68 -6.26
N THR A 299 12.82 -4.75 -5.43
CA THR A 299 13.16 -3.39 -5.84
C THR A 299 14.32 -3.36 -6.83
N SER A 300 15.39 -4.10 -6.54
CA SER A 300 16.57 -4.21 -7.41
C SER A 300 16.20 -4.81 -8.76
N LEU A 301 15.53 -5.97 -8.74
CA LEU A 301 15.14 -6.68 -9.94
C LEU A 301 14.14 -5.88 -10.79
N SER A 302 13.18 -5.18 -10.16
CA SER A 302 12.26 -4.32 -10.90
C SER A 302 12.98 -3.15 -11.57
N ILE A 303 13.95 -2.50 -10.92
CA ILE A 303 14.70 -1.40 -11.52
C ILE A 303 15.57 -1.89 -12.69
N ILE A 304 16.27 -3.00 -12.51
CA ILE A 304 17.20 -3.56 -13.50
C ILE A 304 16.45 -4.09 -14.72
N SER A 305 15.27 -4.67 -14.51
CA SER A 305 14.44 -5.21 -15.60
C SER A 305 13.79 -4.13 -16.47
N HIS A 306 13.81 -2.86 -16.05
CA HIS A 306 13.19 -1.76 -16.76
C HIS A 306 14.19 -0.63 -17.04
N PRO A 307 14.83 -0.60 -18.22
CA PRO A 307 15.82 0.43 -18.56
C PRO A 307 15.31 1.87 -18.43
N MET A 308 14.01 2.10 -18.61
CA MET A 308 13.38 3.40 -18.40
C MET A 308 13.50 3.90 -16.95
N LEU A 309 13.52 3.00 -15.95
CA LEU A 309 13.71 3.36 -14.55
C LEU A 309 15.16 3.76 -14.25
N LEU A 310 16.13 3.11 -14.92
CA LEU A 310 17.55 3.45 -14.80
C LEU A 310 17.89 4.87 -15.27
N THR A 311 17.06 5.44 -16.15
CA THR A 311 17.26 6.79 -16.69
C THR A 311 16.36 7.85 -16.04
N ASN A 312 15.54 7.44 -15.08
CA ASN A 312 14.61 8.31 -14.37
C ASN A 312 15.36 9.11 -13.28
N SER A 313 15.09 10.41 -13.17
CA SER A 313 15.71 11.29 -12.17
C SER A 313 15.41 10.87 -10.72
N THR A 314 14.23 10.29 -10.50
CA THR A 314 13.74 9.86 -9.18
C THR A 314 14.41 8.59 -8.68
N LEU A 315 15.18 7.89 -9.53
CA LEU A 315 16.02 6.78 -9.08
C LEU A 315 17.02 7.22 -8.01
N SER A 316 17.49 8.47 -8.06
CA SER A 316 18.38 9.03 -7.04
C SER A 316 17.81 8.93 -5.63
N ASP A 317 16.50 9.14 -5.44
CA ASP A 317 15.84 9.02 -4.15
C ASP A 317 15.85 7.59 -3.61
N VAL A 318 15.65 6.60 -4.48
CA VAL A 318 15.71 5.17 -4.12
C VAL A 318 17.13 4.81 -3.69
N LEU A 319 18.14 5.25 -4.44
CA LEU A 319 19.54 4.99 -4.11
C LEU A 319 19.96 5.65 -2.79
N ILE A 320 19.50 6.87 -2.53
CA ILE A 320 19.70 7.53 -1.22
C ILE A 320 19.05 6.70 -0.11
N ALA A 321 17.81 6.25 -0.29
CA ALA A 321 17.12 5.43 0.71
C ALA A 321 17.87 4.11 1.00
N MET A 322 18.39 3.43 -0.02
CA MET A 322 19.23 2.23 0.17
C MET A 322 20.53 2.53 0.92
N LEU A 323 21.15 3.68 0.67
CA LEU A 323 22.32 4.13 1.41
C LEU A 323 22.00 4.48 2.87
N ASP A 324 20.83 5.06 3.13
CA ASP A 324 20.35 5.33 4.49
C ASP A 324 20.14 4.01 5.25
N ILE A 325 19.53 3.00 4.62
CA ILE A 325 19.43 1.63 5.18
C ILE A 325 20.81 1.08 5.51
N TYR A 326 21.77 1.15 4.56
CA TYR A 326 23.15 0.69 4.79
C TYR A 326 23.81 1.42 5.97
N GLY A 327 23.52 2.71 6.14
CA GLY A 327 24.02 3.54 7.23
C GLY A 327 23.59 3.08 8.63
N GLN A 328 22.45 2.39 8.75
CA GLN A 328 21.85 1.99 10.02
C GLN A 328 22.70 0.98 10.78
N GLN A 329 22.86 1.22 12.08
CA GLN A 329 23.64 0.33 12.96
C GLN A 329 23.07 -1.08 13.03
N ALA A 330 21.73 -1.21 13.01
CA ALA A 330 21.03 -2.50 13.03
C ALA A 330 21.32 -3.38 11.80
N ILE A 331 21.71 -2.77 10.67
CA ILE A 331 22.14 -3.48 9.46
C ILE A 331 23.62 -3.85 9.59
N LYS A 332 24.46 -2.88 9.95
CA LYS A 332 25.92 -3.08 10.09
C LYS A 332 26.31 -4.11 11.15
N SER A 333 25.49 -4.28 12.19
CA SER A 333 25.74 -5.28 13.24
C SER A 333 25.48 -6.72 12.80
N VAL A 334 24.83 -6.93 11.65
CA VAL A 334 24.38 -8.24 11.19
C VAL A 334 24.93 -8.51 9.78
N TYR A 335 25.97 -9.34 9.68
CA TYR A 335 26.72 -9.56 8.43
C TYR A 335 25.84 -9.93 7.22
N HIS A 336 24.84 -10.80 7.39
CA HIS A 336 23.97 -11.20 6.27
C HIS A 336 23.07 -10.06 5.77
N ARG A 337 22.57 -9.20 6.67
CA ARG A 337 21.77 -8.01 6.32
C ARG A 337 22.61 -6.99 5.60
N GLU A 338 23.78 -6.67 6.17
CA GLU A 338 24.75 -5.76 5.55
C GLU A 338 25.13 -6.23 4.14
N ARG A 339 25.47 -7.51 4.01
CA ARG A 339 25.77 -8.16 2.74
C ARG A 339 24.64 -7.97 1.73
N ARG A 340 23.39 -8.25 2.10
CA ARG A 340 22.23 -8.10 1.21
C ARG A 340 22.10 -6.67 0.70
N VAL A 341 22.05 -5.69 1.60
CA VAL A 341 21.87 -4.27 1.24
C VAL A 341 22.97 -3.82 0.27
N VAL A 342 24.22 -4.17 0.55
CA VAL A 342 25.38 -3.84 -0.28
C VAL A 342 25.25 -4.45 -1.68
N PHE A 343 24.91 -5.73 -1.80
CA PHE A 343 24.83 -6.40 -3.10
C PHE A 343 23.68 -5.89 -3.97
N GLU A 344 22.49 -5.70 -3.40
CA GLU A 344 21.34 -5.18 -4.17
C GLU A 344 21.58 -3.74 -4.65
N PHE A 345 22.21 -2.90 -3.81
CA PHE A 345 22.60 -1.55 -4.20
C PHE A 345 23.62 -1.55 -5.34
N LEU A 346 24.62 -2.43 -5.26
CA LEU A 346 25.65 -2.55 -6.29
C LEU A 346 25.09 -3.12 -7.60
N ASP A 347 24.12 -4.02 -7.56
CA ASP A 347 23.51 -4.56 -8.78
C ASP A 347 22.86 -3.43 -9.61
N ILE A 348 22.10 -2.55 -8.96
CA ILE A 348 21.53 -1.36 -9.61
C ILE A 348 22.66 -0.45 -10.13
N CYS A 349 23.67 -0.15 -9.32
CA CYS A 349 24.76 0.75 -9.70
C CYS A 349 25.57 0.23 -10.90
N THR A 350 25.87 -1.07 -10.95
CA THR A 350 26.62 -1.68 -12.06
C THR A 350 25.86 -1.63 -13.37
N ARG A 351 24.53 -1.69 -13.32
CA ARG A 351 23.64 -1.50 -14.49
C ARG A 351 23.49 -0.03 -14.85
N LEU A 352 23.44 0.86 -13.88
CA LEU A 352 23.30 2.31 -14.08
C LEU A 352 24.55 2.96 -14.71
N MET A 353 25.75 2.53 -14.31
CA MET A 353 27.03 3.12 -14.76
C MET A 353 27.19 3.16 -16.29
N PRO A 354 26.97 2.07 -17.05
CA PRO A 354 27.00 2.09 -18.51
C PRO A 354 25.98 3.06 -19.14
N HIS A 355 24.80 3.23 -18.53
CA HIS A 355 23.78 4.17 -19.03
C HIS A 355 24.16 5.63 -18.79
N ALA A 356 24.75 5.94 -17.64
CA ALA A 356 25.18 7.30 -17.30
C ALA A 356 26.36 7.81 -18.13
N GLN A 357 27.23 6.92 -18.60
CA GLN A 357 28.29 7.29 -19.55
C GLN A 357 27.71 7.83 -20.86
N ASN A 358 26.53 7.32 -21.27
CA ASN A 358 25.92 7.62 -22.56
C ASN A 358 24.75 8.62 -22.49
N SER A 359 24.18 8.87 -21.30
CA SER A 359 23.03 9.77 -21.13
C SER A 359 23.24 10.79 -20.01
N ALA A 360 23.00 12.07 -20.30
CA ALA A 360 23.08 13.15 -19.32
C ALA A 360 22.03 13.02 -18.19
N SER A 361 20.86 12.43 -18.45
CA SER A 361 19.82 12.26 -17.42
C SER A 361 20.25 11.27 -16.34
N ALA A 362 20.89 10.16 -16.72
CA ALA A 362 21.40 9.13 -15.81
C ALA A 362 22.64 9.57 -15.02
N ARG A 363 23.37 10.60 -15.48
CA ARG A 363 24.50 11.18 -14.71
C ARG A 363 24.06 11.82 -13.41
N SER A 364 22.84 12.36 -13.34
CA SER A 364 22.34 13.03 -12.14
C SER A 364 22.30 12.09 -10.94
N SER A 365 21.70 10.90 -11.11
CA SER A 365 21.62 9.87 -10.07
C SER A 365 22.99 9.38 -9.60
N ILE A 366 23.96 9.20 -10.50
CA ILE A 366 25.33 8.83 -10.14
C ILE A 366 26.03 9.98 -9.39
N THR A 367 25.86 11.22 -9.86
CA THR A 367 26.48 12.40 -9.24
C THR A 367 26.01 12.56 -7.80
N THR A 368 24.72 12.37 -7.54
CA THR A 368 24.14 12.42 -6.19
C THR A 368 24.81 11.41 -5.24
N ILE A 369 24.87 10.12 -5.62
CA ILE A 369 25.43 9.08 -4.73
C ILE A 369 26.96 9.14 -4.58
N THR A 370 27.66 9.73 -5.56
CA THR A 370 29.13 9.90 -5.54
C THR A 370 29.56 11.13 -4.75
N ARG A 371 28.79 12.22 -4.83
CA ARG A 371 29.10 13.49 -4.14
C ARG A 371 29.12 13.34 -2.62
N ASP A 372 28.29 12.44 -2.09
CA ASP A 372 28.20 12.22 -0.64
C ASP A 372 29.25 11.22 -0.12
N GLY A 373 30.16 10.70 -0.96
CA GLY A 373 31.21 9.73 -0.59
C GLY A 373 30.69 8.31 -0.29
N ARG A 374 29.39 8.17 -0.07
CA ARG A 374 28.72 6.93 0.35
C ARG A 374 28.87 5.76 -0.65
N LEU A 375 28.97 6.02 -1.96
CA LEU A 375 29.24 4.97 -2.94
C LEU A 375 30.60 4.29 -2.72
N PHE A 376 31.64 5.05 -2.39
CA PHE A 376 32.97 4.51 -2.13
C PHE A 376 32.99 3.66 -0.85
N ASP A 377 32.26 4.07 0.18
CA ASP A 377 32.11 3.31 1.41
C ASP A 377 31.45 1.95 1.15
N VAL A 378 30.35 1.94 0.39
CA VAL A 378 29.65 0.70 0.01
C VAL A 378 30.54 -0.19 -0.85
N LEU A 379 31.28 0.35 -1.82
CA LEU A 379 32.21 -0.42 -2.65
C LEU A 379 33.37 -1.01 -1.83
N SER A 380 33.96 -0.22 -0.94
CA SER A 380 35.02 -0.68 -0.03
C SER A 380 34.50 -1.81 0.85
N ARG A 381 33.30 -1.64 1.41
CA ARG A 381 32.69 -2.66 2.25
C ARG A 381 32.33 -3.93 1.47
N ALA A 382 31.83 -3.80 0.25
CA ALA A 382 31.55 -4.94 -0.63
C ALA A 382 32.82 -5.76 -0.90
N LEU A 383 33.94 -5.08 -1.15
CA LEU A 383 35.24 -5.75 -1.31
C LEU A 383 35.65 -6.48 -0.03
N CYS A 384 35.51 -5.85 1.14
CA CYS A 384 35.76 -6.52 2.41
C CYS A 384 34.90 -7.78 2.57
N ILE A 385 33.59 -7.66 2.40
CA ILE A 385 32.63 -8.78 2.48
C ILE A 385 33.05 -9.90 1.51
N PHE A 386 33.36 -9.57 0.26
CA PHE A 386 33.77 -10.54 -0.75
C PHE A 386 35.08 -11.28 -0.39
N VAL A 387 36.04 -10.57 0.20
CA VAL A 387 37.33 -11.16 0.62
C VAL A 387 37.20 -11.96 1.92
N THR A 388 36.23 -11.63 2.79
CA THR A 388 36.05 -12.30 4.08
C THR A 388 34.97 -13.39 4.09
N ASP A 389 34.22 -13.56 2.99
CA ASP A 389 33.11 -14.53 2.94
C ASP A 389 33.64 -15.99 2.99
N PRO A 390 33.32 -16.76 4.05
CA PRO A 390 33.77 -18.14 4.19
C PRO A 390 33.31 -19.04 3.04
N LEU A 391 32.16 -18.74 2.41
CA LEU A 391 31.63 -19.52 1.29
C LEU A 391 32.48 -19.39 0.01
N LEU A 392 33.26 -18.31 -0.11
CA LEU A 392 34.22 -18.10 -1.19
C LEU A 392 35.60 -18.67 -0.84
N MET A 393 35.93 -18.75 0.46
CA MET A 393 37.20 -19.30 0.95
C MET A 393 37.20 -20.84 1.06
N ASP A 394 36.08 -21.47 1.43
CA ASP A 394 35.91 -22.93 1.45
C ASP A 394 35.63 -23.53 0.05
N GLY A 395 35.20 -22.69 -0.90
CA GLY A 395 34.94 -23.06 -2.30
C GLY A 395 36.17 -23.42 -3.13
N ALA A 396 37.38 -23.20 -2.61
CA ALA A 396 38.61 -23.69 -3.23
C ALA A 396 38.80 -25.21 -3.05
N ALA A 397 38.06 -25.85 -2.14
CA ALA A 397 38.12 -27.30 -1.95
C ALA A 397 36.98 -28.06 -2.64
N HIS A 398 35.72 -27.60 -2.62
CA HIS A 398 34.59 -28.36 -3.21
C HIS A 398 33.59 -27.49 -4.00
N GLY A 399 33.66 -27.58 -5.34
CA GLY A 399 32.50 -27.56 -6.26
C GLY A 399 31.58 -26.33 -6.26
N SER A 400 31.89 -25.35 -7.11
CA SER A 400 31.05 -24.18 -7.43
C SER A 400 29.71 -24.52 -8.12
N LYS A 401 28.68 -24.97 -7.39
CA LYS A 401 27.33 -25.13 -7.94
C LYS A 401 26.28 -24.14 -7.41
N GLY A 402 26.46 -23.57 -6.22
CA GLY A 402 25.46 -22.68 -5.60
C GLY A 402 25.37 -21.28 -6.21
N TYR A 403 26.50 -20.63 -6.47
CA TYR A 403 26.50 -19.18 -6.82
C TYR A 403 26.15 -18.89 -8.29
N ARG A 404 26.36 -19.86 -9.20
CA ARG A 404 26.11 -19.68 -10.64
C ARG A 404 24.68 -19.97 -11.07
N GLN A 405 23.87 -20.68 -10.28
CA GLN A 405 22.50 -21.03 -10.70
C GLN A 405 21.51 -19.87 -10.55
N SER A 406 21.67 -19.00 -9.56
CA SER A 406 20.77 -17.85 -9.35
C SER A 406 20.99 -16.72 -10.36
N SER A 407 22.23 -16.48 -10.82
CA SER A 407 22.50 -15.41 -11.82
C SER A 407 22.59 -15.88 -13.28
N ARG A 408 22.79 -17.19 -13.58
CA ARG A 408 22.86 -17.67 -14.99
C ARG A 408 21.52 -18.06 -15.61
N ARG A 409 20.46 -18.33 -14.84
CA ARG A 409 19.15 -18.64 -15.46
C ARG A 409 18.51 -17.43 -16.13
N LEU A 410 18.85 -16.21 -15.70
CA LEU A 410 18.37 -14.96 -16.30
C LEU A 410 19.05 -14.59 -17.64
N VAL A 411 20.21 -15.15 -17.98
CA VAL A 411 20.91 -14.86 -19.25
C VAL A 411 20.49 -15.83 -20.38
N CYS A 412 19.87 -16.97 -20.05
CA CYS A 412 19.52 -17.98 -21.06
C CYS A 412 18.18 -17.75 -21.76
N HIS A 413 17.31 -16.85 -21.26
CA HIS A 413 16.03 -16.57 -21.93
C HIS A 413 16.08 -15.45 -23.00
N GLU A 414 17.14 -14.64 -23.06
CA GLU A 414 17.34 -13.64 -24.13
C GLU A 414 17.93 -14.23 -25.43
N ARG A 415 18.42 -15.48 -25.42
CA ARG A 415 18.99 -16.14 -26.62
C ARG A 415 18.10 -17.17 -27.29
N ALA A 416 16.95 -17.52 -26.70
CA ALA A 416 16.03 -18.49 -27.29
C ALA A 416 15.03 -17.87 -28.28
N SER A 417 15.01 -16.54 -28.43
CA SER A 417 14.05 -15.80 -29.26
C SER A 417 14.57 -15.49 -30.68
N ASP A 418 15.86 -15.66 -30.96
CA ASP A 418 16.50 -15.14 -32.19
C ASP A 418 16.94 -16.21 -33.21
N THR A 419 16.53 -17.48 -33.06
CA THR A 419 16.90 -18.56 -34.00
C THR A 419 15.73 -19.37 -34.53
N SER A 420 14.61 -18.71 -34.84
CA SER A 420 13.46 -19.32 -35.54
C SER A 420 12.95 -18.47 -36.71
N GLN A 421 13.84 -17.94 -37.55
CA GLN A 421 13.47 -17.50 -38.90
C GLN A 421 14.64 -17.67 -39.87
N MET A 422 14.92 -18.92 -40.27
CA MET A 422 15.57 -19.20 -41.56
C MET A 422 15.50 -20.71 -41.84
N SER A 423 14.50 -21.14 -42.61
CA SER A 423 14.60 -22.23 -43.61
C SER A 423 13.21 -22.69 -44.03
N ALA A 424 12.68 -22.09 -45.10
CA ALA A 424 11.72 -22.75 -45.98
C ALA A 424 11.70 -22.05 -47.34
N LYS A 425 12.61 -22.45 -48.24
CA LYS A 425 12.48 -22.29 -49.70
C LYS A 425 13.13 -23.49 -50.39
N SER A 426 12.44 -23.98 -51.43
CA SER A 426 12.75 -25.07 -52.38
C SER A 426 12.86 -26.47 -51.75
N THR A 427 12.11 -27.49 -52.16
CA THR A 427 11.55 -27.86 -53.48
C THR A 427 10.15 -28.43 -53.36
#